data_AF-A0A9Q3H9F3-F1
#
_entry.id   AF-A0A9Q3H9F3-F1
#
_cell.length_a   1.000
_cell.length_b   1.000
_cell.length_c   1.000
_cell.angle_alpha   90.00
_cell.angle_beta   90.00
_cell.angle_gamma   90.00
#
_symmetry.space_group_name_H-M   'P 1'
#
loop_
_entity.id
_entity.type
_entity.pdbx_description
1 polymer ?
#
loop_
_entity_poly.entity_id
_entity_poly.type
_entity_poly.pdbx_seq_one_letter_code
_entity_poly.pdbx_strand_id
1 'polypeptide(L)'
;MLRKDRTVFAIGEECLGKIRGHDIKLYLDVERPYPPMFRRPPYPASLETRKEIQKHINELLDMDVIRKIAHNEMVEITTPVLITWNYGKFRLCGDFRALNYYTKAKRYPIPRILSHGGM
;
A
#
# COMPACT_ATOMS: atom_id res chain seq x y z
N MET A 1 -26.11 14.77 -10.74
CA MET A 1 -25.35 13.75 -9.99
C MET A 1 -24.07 14.36 -9.39
N LEU A 2 -23.04 14.69 -10.18
CA LEU A 2 -21.77 15.28 -9.67
C LEU A 2 -21.92 16.54 -8.80
N ARG A 3 -22.86 17.46 -9.11
CA ARG A 3 -23.10 18.67 -8.31
C ARG A 3 -23.82 18.41 -6.98
N LYS A 4 -24.61 17.33 -6.90
CA LYS A 4 -25.48 17.04 -5.74
C LYS A 4 -24.77 16.16 -4.72
N ASP A 5 -23.93 15.22 -5.19
CA ASP A 5 -23.31 14.19 -4.35
C ASP A 5 -21.78 14.31 -4.34
N ARG A 6 -21.27 15.55 -4.20
CA ARG A 6 -19.84 15.86 -4.33
C ARG A 6 -18.93 15.05 -3.40
N THR A 7 -19.44 14.64 -2.24
CA THR A 7 -18.70 13.87 -1.23
C THR A 7 -18.56 12.38 -1.56
N VAL A 8 -19.32 11.87 -2.54
CA VAL A 8 -19.32 10.46 -2.93
C VAL A 8 -18.30 10.20 -4.05
N PHE A 9 -17.87 11.25 -4.75
CA PHE A 9 -16.93 11.15 -5.86
C PHE A 9 -15.53 11.59 -5.43
N ALA A 10 -14.54 10.79 -5.82
CA ALA A 10 -13.13 11.13 -5.69
C ALA A 10 -12.75 12.21 -6.73
N ILE A 11 -12.90 13.49 -6.38
CA ILE A 11 -12.64 14.63 -7.25
C ILE A 11 -11.65 15.58 -6.57
N GLY A 12 -10.63 16.03 -7.31
CA GLY A 12 -9.64 16.98 -6.80
C GLY A 12 -8.52 16.31 -6.00
N GLU A 13 -7.84 17.10 -5.17
CA GLU A 13 -6.62 16.68 -4.46
C GLU A 13 -6.94 15.79 -3.24
N GLU A 14 -8.07 16.05 -2.55
CA GLU A 14 -8.55 15.22 -1.42
C GLU A 14 -9.45 14.08 -1.88
N CYS A 15 -8.91 13.22 -2.75
CA CYS A 15 -9.68 12.17 -3.41
C CYS A 15 -9.85 10.87 -2.59
N LEU A 16 -9.21 10.77 -1.42
CA LEU A 16 -9.21 9.56 -0.60
C LEU A 16 -10.21 9.63 0.54
N GLY A 17 -11.05 8.60 0.65
CA GLY A 17 -11.92 8.42 1.81
C GLY A 17 -11.16 7.91 3.03
N LYS A 18 -11.58 8.33 4.24
CA LYS A 18 -10.99 7.89 5.51
C LYS A 18 -12.09 7.36 6.45
N ILE A 19 -12.00 6.09 6.82
CA ILE A 19 -12.89 5.46 7.80
C ILE A 19 -12.20 5.51 9.17
N ARG A 20 -12.92 5.99 10.20
CA ARG A 20 -12.41 6.08 11.58
C ARG A 20 -12.98 4.95 12.44
N GLY A 21 -12.17 4.41 13.36
CA GLY A 21 -12.60 3.37 14.32
C GLY A 21 -12.61 1.94 13.77
N HIS A 22 -12.08 1.71 12.57
CA HIS A 22 -12.04 0.41 11.91
C HIS A 22 -10.60 -0.01 11.56
N ASP A 23 -9.71 0.03 12.55
CA ASP A 23 -8.31 -0.36 12.36
C ASP A 23 -8.18 -1.84 12.03
N ILE A 24 -7.33 -2.15 11.05
CA ILE A 24 -7.09 -3.53 10.60
C ILE A 24 -5.94 -4.13 11.41
N LYS A 25 -6.24 -5.20 12.16
CA LYS A 25 -5.21 -6.06 12.77
C LYS A 25 -4.76 -7.12 11.77
N LEU A 26 -3.46 -7.12 11.50
CA LEU A 26 -2.75 -8.17 10.76
C LEU A 26 -2.19 -9.20 11.76
N TYR A 27 -2.39 -10.47 11.46
CA TYR A 27 -1.84 -11.57 12.25
C TYR A 27 -0.78 -12.27 11.42
N LEU A 28 0.35 -12.60 12.05
CA LEU A 28 1.45 -13.31 11.42
C LEU A 28 1.51 -14.75 11.90
N ASP A 29 1.95 -15.65 11.04
CA ASP A 29 2.19 -17.08 11.35
C ASP A 29 3.61 -17.31 11.92
N VAL A 30 4.30 -16.23 12.31
CA VAL A 30 5.64 -16.25 12.90
C VAL A 30 5.71 -15.30 14.09
N GLU A 31 6.47 -15.69 15.10
CA GLU A 31 6.69 -14.90 16.31
C GLU A 31 8.07 -14.24 16.30
N ARG A 32 8.34 -13.42 17.33
CA ARG A 32 9.64 -12.79 17.51
C ARG A 32 10.66 -13.80 18.05
N PRO A 33 11.95 -13.71 17.67
CA PRO A 33 12.50 -12.74 16.71
C PRO A 33 12.09 -13.07 15.28
N TYR A 34 11.71 -12.02 14.53
CA TYR A 34 11.24 -12.19 13.17
C TYR A 34 12.35 -12.62 12.20
N PRO A 35 11.99 -13.33 11.11
CA PRO A 35 12.96 -13.81 10.14
C PRO A 35 13.69 -12.64 9.44
N PRO A 36 14.96 -12.82 9.03
CA PRO A 36 15.73 -11.77 8.34
C PRO A 36 15.04 -11.22 7.08
N MET A 37 14.14 -12.00 6.46
CA MET A 37 13.37 -11.60 5.29
C MET A 37 12.42 -10.42 5.54
N PHE A 38 12.10 -10.10 6.79
CA PHE A 38 11.36 -8.89 7.14
C PHE A 38 12.24 -7.63 7.17
N ARG A 39 13.57 -7.73 7.09
CA ARG A 39 14.48 -6.58 7.12
C ARG A 39 15.25 -6.45 5.81
N ARG A 40 14.52 -6.33 4.71
CA ARG A 40 15.15 -6.23 3.40
C ARG A 40 15.69 -4.81 3.19
N PRO A 41 16.92 -4.67 2.67
CA PRO A 41 17.45 -3.37 2.30
C PRO A 41 16.66 -2.79 1.10
N PRO A 42 16.66 -1.45 0.92
CA PRO A 42 16.14 -0.84 -0.29
C PRO A 42 16.83 -1.38 -1.54
N TYR A 43 16.09 -1.48 -2.64
CA TYR A 43 16.69 -1.85 -3.91
C TYR A 43 17.59 -0.75 -4.45
N PRO A 44 18.69 -1.11 -5.13
CA PRO A 44 19.47 -0.14 -5.91
C PRO A 44 18.56 0.55 -6.92
N ALA A 45 18.67 1.87 -7.01
CA ALA A 45 17.86 2.69 -7.90
C ALA A 45 18.74 3.75 -8.56
N SER A 46 18.48 4.03 -9.84
CA SER A 46 19.12 5.12 -10.57
C SER A 46 18.68 6.47 -9.98
N LEU A 47 19.36 7.55 -10.37
CA LEU A 47 18.99 8.90 -9.92
C LEU A 47 17.56 9.26 -10.34
N GLU A 48 17.18 8.93 -11.57
CA GLU A 48 15.83 9.14 -12.11
C GLU A 48 14.80 8.34 -11.31
N THR A 49 15.06 7.05 -11.08
CA THR A 49 14.18 6.20 -10.29
C THR A 49 14.01 6.73 -8.86
N ARG A 50 15.08 7.21 -8.22
CA ARG A 50 15.00 7.80 -6.87
C ARG A 50 14.14 9.06 -6.85
N LYS A 51 14.23 9.91 -7.87
CA LYS A 51 13.38 11.11 -7.99
C LYS A 51 11.91 10.74 -8.09
N GLU A 52 11.58 9.74 -8.90
CA GLU A 52 10.21 9.25 -9.02
C GLU A 52 9.71 8.61 -7.72
N ILE A 53 10.53 7.78 -7.05
CA ILE A 53 10.20 7.25 -5.71
C ILE A 53 9.88 8.39 -4.76
N GLN A 54 10.77 9.39 -4.66
CA GLN A 54 10.59 10.49 -3.72
C GLN A 54 9.33 11.30 -4.00
N LYS A 55 9.01 11.52 -5.29
CA LYS A 55 7.79 12.19 -5.71
C LYS A 55 6.54 11.45 -5.19
N HIS A 56 6.43 10.15 -5.46
CA HIS A 56 5.31 9.33 -4.97
C HIS A 56 5.25 9.27 -3.44
N ILE A 57 6.40 9.20 -2.76
CA ILE A 57 6.45 9.23 -1.28
C ILE A 57 5.92 10.56 -0.73
N ASN A 58 6.28 11.69 -1.34
CA ASN A 58 5.78 13.00 -0.92
C ASN A 58 4.26 13.09 -1.13
N GLU A 59 3.75 12.66 -2.29
CA GLU A 59 2.32 12.62 -2.56
C GLU A 59 1.56 11.79 -1.50
N LEU A 60 2.09 10.62 -1.11
CA LEU A 60 1.50 9.78 -0.07
C LEU A 60 1.58 10.38 1.34
N LEU A 61 2.62 11.17 1.63
CA LEU A 61 2.75 11.92 2.89
C LEU A 61 1.72 13.06 2.94
N ASP A 62 1.59 13.82 1.85
CA ASP A 62 0.65 14.93 1.73
C ASP A 62 -0.81 14.45 1.84
N MET A 63 -1.10 13.24 1.34
CA MET A 63 -2.41 12.59 1.45
C MET A 63 -2.66 11.89 2.80
N ASP A 64 -1.75 11.96 3.78
CA ASP A 64 -1.86 11.27 5.09
C ASP A 64 -2.05 9.74 4.96
N VAL A 65 -1.52 9.13 3.89
CA VAL A 65 -1.57 7.67 3.65
C VAL A 65 -0.41 6.97 4.35
N ILE A 66 0.75 7.62 4.39
CA ILE A 66 1.94 7.14 5.09
C ILE A 66 2.46 8.22 6.04
N ARG A 67 3.31 7.83 6.98
CA ARG A 67 3.97 8.75 7.90
C ARG A 67 5.45 8.44 8.04
N LYS A 68 6.22 9.42 8.48
CA LYS A 68 7.58 9.18 8.97
C LYS A 68 7.51 8.44 10.30
N ILE A 69 8.47 7.55 10.50
CA ILE A 69 8.66 6.82 11.76
C ILE A 69 9.56 7.68 12.66
N ALA A 70 9.18 7.87 13.93
CA ALA A 70 9.97 8.64 14.87
C ALA A 70 11.24 7.88 15.29
N HIS A 71 12.27 8.62 15.71
CA HIS A 71 13.58 8.04 16.05
C HIS A 71 13.52 6.99 17.16
N ASN A 72 12.55 7.11 18.07
CA ASN A 72 12.35 6.20 19.19
C ASN A 72 11.44 4.99 18.87
N GLU A 73 10.89 4.90 17.66
CA GLU A 73 10.06 3.77 17.26
C GLU A 73 10.92 2.62 16.73
N MET A 74 10.76 1.44 17.33
CA MET A 74 11.44 0.23 16.87
C MET A 74 10.77 -0.32 15.61
N VAL A 75 11.54 -0.42 14.52
CA VAL A 75 11.08 -0.99 13.25
C VAL A 75 11.67 -2.38 13.06
N GLU A 76 10.81 -3.40 13.11
CA GLU A 76 11.24 -4.78 12.94
C GLU A 76 10.91 -5.36 11.57
N ILE A 77 10.01 -4.70 10.83
CA ILE A 77 9.55 -5.09 9.49
C ILE A 77 9.71 -3.91 8.54
N THR A 78 10.45 -4.12 7.47
CA THR A 78 10.64 -3.18 6.35
C THR A 78 10.23 -3.85 5.04
N THR A 79 9.58 -3.08 4.18
CA THR A 79 9.23 -3.50 2.82
C THR A 79 9.89 -2.56 1.83
N PRO A 80 10.80 -3.03 0.97
CA PRO A 80 11.41 -2.17 -0.02
C PRO A 80 10.39 -1.78 -1.08
N VAL A 81 10.58 -0.60 -1.65
CA VAL A 81 9.79 -0.10 -2.77
C VAL A 81 10.62 -0.08 -4.04
N LEU A 82 9.93 -0.17 -5.18
CA LEU A 82 10.51 -0.03 -6.51
C LEU A 82 9.56 0.78 -7.40
N ILE A 83 10.08 1.24 -8.53
CA ILE A 83 9.27 1.86 -9.58
C ILE A 83 9.08 0.85 -10.71
N THR A 84 7.85 0.76 -11.19
CA THR A 84 7.51 0.03 -12.41
C THR A 84 7.02 1.01 -13.47
N TRP A 85 7.33 0.73 -14.74
CA TRP A 85 6.77 1.47 -15.86
C TRP A 85 5.52 0.77 -16.36
N ASN A 86 4.39 1.47 -16.40
CA ASN A 86 3.15 0.90 -16.92
C ASN A 86 2.27 1.98 -17.55
N TYR A 87 1.77 1.73 -18.77
CA TYR A 87 0.94 2.66 -19.56
C TYR A 87 1.50 4.08 -19.63
N GLY A 88 2.80 4.22 -19.92
CA GLY A 88 3.42 5.53 -20.11
C GLY A 88 3.70 6.31 -18.82
N LYS A 89 3.60 5.67 -17.65
CA LYS A 89 3.82 6.32 -16.36
C LYS A 89 4.60 5.42 -15.40
N PHE A 90 5.38 6.05 -14.53
CA PHE A 90 6.02 5.42 -13.39
C PHE A 90 5.02 5.17 -12.26
N ARG A 91 5.11 4.00 -11.63
CA ARG A 91 4.27 3.59 -10.50
C ARG A 91 5.13 3.07 -9.37
N LEU A 92 4.94 3.61 -8.17
CA LEU A 92 5.54 3.08 -6.95
C LEU A 92 4.88 1.75 -6.57
N CYS A 93 5.69 0.74 -6.27
CA CYS A 93 5.24 -0.59 -5.86
C CYS A 93 6.02 -1.06 -4.64
N GLY A 94 5.33 -1.47 -3.57
CA GLY A 94 5.96 -2.13 -2.43
C GLY A 94 6.11 -3.63 -2.65
N ASP A 95 7.28 -4.20 -2.31
CA ASP A 95 7.50 -5.64 -2.36
C ASP A 95 7.06 -6.34 -1.07
N PHE A 96 5.76 -6.58 -0.97
CA PHE A 96 5.15 -7.22 0.19
C PHE A 96 5.26 -8.75 0.21
N ARG A 97 6.05 -9.38 -0.69
CA ARG A 97 6.10 -10.86 -0.78
C ARG A 97 6.48 -11.52 0.54
N ALA A 98 7.48 -10.98 1.23
CA ALA A 98 7.90 -11.49 2.53
C ALA A 98 6.78 -11.33 3.58
N LEU A 99 6.18 -10.15 3.69
CA LEU A 99 5.08 -9.90 4.63
C LEU A 99 3.89 -10.83 4.35
N ASN A 100 3.50 -10.96 3.08
CA ASN A 100 2.38 -11.80 2.65
C ASN A 100 2.61 -13.28 2.97
N TYR A 101 3.83 -13.78 2.77
CA TYR A 101 4.17 -15.18 3.07
C TYR A 101 3.91 -15.54 4.53
N TYR A 102 4.18 -14.63 5.45
CA TYR A 102 3.99 -14.82 6.89
C TYR A 102 2.66 -14.26 7.41
N THR A 103 1.80 -13.71 6.55
CA THR A 103 0.50 -13.14 6.98
C THR A 103 -0.56 -14.23 6.99
N LYS A 104 -1.21 -14.43 8.14
CA LYS A 104 -2.33 -15.35 8.29
C LYS A 104 -3.50 -14.90 7.43
N ALA A 105 -3.83 -15.68 6.41
CA ALA A 105 -4.91 -15.37 5.48
C ALA A 105 -6.28 -15.36 6.19
N LYS A 106 -7.00 -14.24 6.09
CA LYS A 106 -8.43 -14.18 6.46
C LYS A 106 -9.27 -14.61 5.26
N ARG A 107 -10.12 -15.62 5.45
CA ARG A 107 -11.04 -16.09 4.40
C ARG A 107 -12.31 -15.25 4.43
N TYR A 108 -12.32 -14.19 3.63
CA TYR A 108 -13.54 -13.45 3.29
C TYR A 108 -13.88 -13.76 1.82
N PRO A 109 -14.94 -14.54 1.54
CA PRO A 109 -15.28 -14.90 0.17
C PRO A 109 -15.68 -13.64 -0.60
N ILE A 110 -14.95 -13.33 -1.67
CA ILE A 110 -15.36 -12.33 -2.65
C ILE A 110 -16.28 -13.05 -3.64
N PRO A 111 -17.55 -12.62 -3.80
CA PRO A 111 -18.45 -13.21 -4.78
C PRO A 111 -17.81 -13.17 -6.18
N ARG A 112 -17.80 -14.31 -6.87
CA ARG A 112 -17.41 -14.33 -8.28
C ARG A 112 -18.57 -13.78 -9.09
N ILE A 113 -18.27 -12.86 -10.00
CA ILE A 113 -19.24 -12.45 -11.02
C ILE A 113 -19.44 -13.66 -11.92
N LEU A 114 -20.53 -14.40 -11.69
CA LEU A 114 -21.01 -15.35 -12.67
C LEU A 114 -21.59 -14.51 -13.82
N SER A 115 -21.07 -14.69 -15.03
CA SER A 115 -21.73 -14.17 -16.23
C SER A 115 -23.20 -14.55 -16.13
N HIS A 116 -24.10 -13.57 -16.13
CA HIS A 116 -25.52 -13.84 -16.21
C HIS A 116 -25.70 -14.71 -17.46
N GLY A 117 -26.18 -15.95 -17.26
CA GLY A 117 -26.55 -16.80 -18.37
C GLY A 117 -27.53 -16.01 -19.24
N GLY A 118 -27.16 -15.76 -20.48
CA GLY A 118 -28.12 -15.32 -21.47
C GLY A 118 -29.12 -16.46 -21.66
N MET A 119 -30.31 -16.29 -21.07
CA MET A 119 -31.65 -16.61 -21.58
C MET A 119 -32.66 -16.55 -20.43
#